data_AF-A0A2R7P4A3-F1
#
_entry.id   AF-A0A2R7P4A3-F1
#
_cell.length_a   1.000
_cell.length_b   1.000
_cell.length_c   1.000
_cell.angle_alpha   90.00
_cell.angle_beta   90.00
_cell.angle_gamma   90.00
#
_symmetry.space_group_name_H-M   'P 1'
#
loop_
_entity.id
_entity.type
_entity.pdbx_description
1 polymer ?
#
loop_
_entity_poly.entity_id
_entity_poly.type
_entity_poly.pdbx_seq_one_letter_code
_entity_poly.pdbx_strand_id
1 'polypeptide(L)'
;MIQVSKLLPQGQGLAPVLLKRATTIELDWDVRQKSRFAATDSAGRELGIFLPRGTLVRGGDVLVAEDGSMVRVIAAPQPVLVITHCQHHGTPFDLTRAAYHLGNRHVPIELQPDHLKIEPDHVLADMLRAMHLIVNEQNLPFEPEGGAYAAGHGGGHHHGGHGHSHDHDHEHGHAHDHGHDHGHAHTEVPAAAATPPARGRTVSIPVVAQGHVHGPNCNHDH
;
A
#
# COMPACT_ATOMS: atom_id res chain seq x y z
N MET A 1 18.99 15.76 24.56
CA MET A 1 18.12 15.19 23.51
C MET A 1 16.74 14.93 24.10
N ILE A 2 15.70 15.53 23.53
CA ILE A 2 14.31 15.42 24.00
C ILE A 2 13.63 14.26 23.26
N GLN A 3 12.86 13.43 23.97
CA GLN A 3 12.16 12.31 23.33
C GLN A 3 10.83 12.73 22.70
N VAL A 4 10.53 12.14 21.54
CA VAL A 4 9.30 12.34 20.78
C VAL A 4 8.68 10.97 20.51
N SER A 5 7.49 10.70 21.03
CA SER A 5 6.85 9.38 20.92
C SER A 5 5.43 9.42 20.37
N LYS A 6 4.90 10.62 20.09
CA LYS A 6 3.54 10.81 19.58
C LYS A 6 3.56 11.63 18.30
N LEU A 7 2.72 11.20 17.36
CA LEU A 7 2.47 11.88 16.09
C LEU A 7 0.98 12.20 15.99
N LEU A 8 0.67 13.43 15.58
CA LEU A 8 -0.67 13.91 15.25
C LEU A 8 -0.73 14.09 13.73
N PRO A 9 -1.50 13.26 13.01
CA PRO A 9 -1.60 13.35 11.56
C PRO A 9 -2.09 14.73 11.14
N GLN A 10 -1.35 15.41 10.26
CA GLN A 10 -1.66 16.75 9.75
C GLN A 10 -2.01 17.79 10.83
N GLY A 11 -1.55 17.60 12.07
CA GLY A 11 -1.91 18.46 13.20
C GLY A 11 -3.40 18.45 13.56
N GLN A 12 -4.14 17.38 13.25
CA GLN A 12 -5.57 17.26 13.54
C GLN A 12 -5.89 17.58 15.01
N GLY A 13 -6.91 18.42 15.22
CA GLY A 13 -7.36 18.85 16.54
C GLY A 13 -6.57 20.03 17.13
N LEU A 14 -5.51 20.51 16.47
CA LEU A 14 -4.76 21.68 16.93
C LEU A 14 -5.30 22.98 16.33
N ALA A 15 -5.33 24.04 17.13
CA ALA A 15 -5.62 25.37 16.63
C ALA A 15 -4.52 25.84 15.65
N PRO A 16 -4.83 26.56 14.55
CA PRO A 16 -3.84 27.01 13.57
C PRO A 16 -2.69 27.84 14.15
N VAL A 17 -2.94 28.58 15.24
CA VAL A 17 -1.90 29.36 15.95
C VAL A 17 -0.83 28.46 16.56
N LEU A 18 -1.20 27.26 17.04
CA LEU A 18 -0.25 26.29 17.58
C LEU A 18 0.65 25.74 16.48
N LEU A 19 0.06 25.40 15.32
CA LEU A 19 0.81 24.93 14.15
C LEU A 19 1.80 25.98 13.62
N LYS A 20 1.39 27.26 13.60
CA LYS A 20 2.25 28.38 13.16
C LYS A 20 3.42 28.67 14.11
N ARG A 21 3.30 28.33 15.39
CA ARG A 21 4.33 28.58 16.42
C ARG A 21 5.23 27.38 16.68
N ALA A 22 4.82 26.19 16.25
CA ALA A 22 5.62 24.97 16.36
C ALA A 22 6.95 25.15 15.62
N THR A 23 8.04 24.62 16.18
CA THR A 23 9.30 24.49 15.43
C THR A 23 9.13 23.47 14.32
N THR A 24 10.03 23.45 13.34
CA THR A 24 9.93 22.52 12.21
C THR A 24 11.11 21.59 12.12
N ILE A 25 10.89 20.41 11.54
CA ILE A 25 11.96 19.52 11.08
C ILE A 25 11.74 19.22 9.60
N GLU A 26 12.80 19.31 8.82
CA GLU A 26 12.80 18.93 7.40
C GLU A 26 13.39 17.53 7.30
N LEU A 27 12.61 16.59 6.77
CA LEU A 27 13.00 15.19 6.66
C LEU A 27 12.75 14.69 5.24
N ASP A 28 13.75 14.03 4.65
CA ASP A 28 13.59 13.27 3.42
C ASP A 28 12.71 12.03 3.64
N TRP A 29 12.38 11.35 2.56
CA TRP A 29 11.55 10.14 2.56
C TRP A 29 12.24 8.98 3.29
N ASP A 30 13.55 8.81 3.14
CA ASP A 30 14.32 7.74 3.79
C ASP A 30 14.26 7.80 5.32
N VAL A 31 14.30 9.01 5.89
CA VAL A 31 14.15 9.21 7.34
C VAL A 31 12.69 9.06 7.76
N ARG A 32 11.74 9.58 6.98
CA ARG A 32 10.30 9.54 7.31
C ARG A 32 9.68 8.15 7.32
N GLN A 33 10.33 7.18 6.69
CA GLN A 33 9.96 5.76 6.76
C GLN A 33 10.44 5.06 8.04
N LYS A 34 11.37 5.67 8.79
CA LYS A 34 11.94 5.08 10.00
C LYS A 34 11.06 5.40 11.20
N SER A 35 10.81 4.38 12.02
CA SER A 35 10.13 4.57 13.32
C SER A 35 11.04 5.15 14.40
N ARG A 36 12.36 5.11 14.21
CA ARG A 36 13.35 5.58 15.18
C ARG A 36 14.48 6.31 14.47
N PHE A 37 14.71 7.56 14.83
CA PHE A 37 15.78 8.39 14.27
C PHE A 37 16.05 9.60 15.16
N ALA A 38 17.22 10.21 15.00
CA ALA A 38 17.54 11.50 15.60
C ALA A 38 17.29 12.62 14.58
N ALA A 39 16.89 13.79 15.05
CA ALA A 39 16.72 14.98 14.22
C ALA A 39 17.04 16.24 15.03
N THR A 40 17.29 17.34 14.34
CA THR A 40 17.46 18.67 14.94
C THR A 40 16.35 19.57 14.40
N ASP A 41 15.62 20.24 15.30
CA ASP A 41 14.56 21.16 14.88
C ASP A 41 15.08 22.54 14.46
N SER A 42 14.19 23.36 13.92
CA SER A 42 14.49 24.71 13.45
C SER A 42 14.97 25.67 14.56
N ALA A 43 14.85 25.29 15.84
CA ALA A 43 15.39 26.04 16.98
C ALA A 43 16.72 25.47 17.48
N GLY A 44 17.31 24.49 16.78
CA GLY A 44 18.57 23.86 17.14
C GLY A 44 18.46 22.79 18.23
N ARG A 45 17.25 22.35 18.58
CA ARG A 45 17.03 21.33 19.63
C ARG A 45 17.22 19.94 19.05
N GLU A 46 17.98 19.11 19.75
CA GLU A 46 18.13 17.69 19.43
C GLU A 46 16.93 16.86 19.90
N LEU A 47 16.34 16.11 18.98
CA LEU A 47 15.18 15.27 19.17
C LEU A 47 15.53 13.80 18.91
N GLY A 48 15.04 12.91 19.77
CA GLY A 48 15.02 11.46 19.53
C GLY A 48 13.60 11.00 19.25
N ILE A 49 13.32 10.58 18.02
CA ILE A 49 12.00 10.14 17.57
C ILE A 49 11.87 8.64 17.81
N PHE A 50 10.77 8.22 18.46
CA PHE A 50 10.44 6.84 18.81
C PHE A 50 8.95 6.58 18.57
N LEU A 51 8.59 6.34 17.31
CA LEU A 51 7.23 6.04 16.89
C LEU A 51 6.95 4.53 16.89
N PRO A 52 5.67 4.12 16.88
CA PRO A 52 5.30 2.73 16.61
C PRO A 52 5.94 2.23 15.30
N ARG A 53 6.22 0.92 15.24
CA ARG A 53 6.75 0.31 14.01
C ARG A 53 5.72 0.45 12.89
N GLY A 54 6.20 0.76 11.69
CA GLY A 54 5.34 0.96 10.52
C GLY A 54 4.67 2.33 10.45
N THR A 55 4.89 3.24 11.40
CA THR A 55 4.45 4.62 11.27
C THR A 55 5.24 5.32 10.17
N LEU A 56 4.54 5.79 9.13
CA LEU A 56 5.08 6.67 8.10
C LEU A 56 4.82 8.12 8.50
N VAL A 57 5.87 8.92 8.52
CA VAL A 57 5.75 10.35 8.83
C VAL A 57 5.48 11.13 7.54
N ARG A 58 4.43 11.93 7.51
CA ARG A 58 4.06 12.76 6.34
C ARG A 58 4.41 14.22 6.58
N GLY A 59 4.68 14.96 5.50
CA GLY A 59 4.74 16.41 5.54
C GLY A 59 3.42 16.98 6.09
N GLY A 60 3.52 17.93 7.02
CA GLY A 60 2.36 18.48 7.72
C GLY A 60 1.99 17.77 9.03
N ASP A 61 2.50 16.56 9.28
CA ASP A 61 2.31 15.90 10.57
C ASP A 61 2.96 16.69 11.70
N VAL A 62 2.42 16.53 12.92
CA VAL A 62 2.95 17.19 14.11
C VAL A 62 3.43 16.15 15.10
N LEU A 63 4.73 16.19 15.37
CA LEU A 63 5.37 15.42 16.41
C LEU A 63 5.22 16.13 17.75
N VAL A 64 4.91 15.37 18.79
CA VAL A 64 4.75 15.87 20.16
C VAL A 64 5.88 15.29 21.02
N ALA A 65 6.71 16.18 21.54
CA ALA A 65 7.79 15.85 22.45
C ALA A 65 7.29 15.63 23.88
N GLU A 66 8.09 14.97 24.71
CA GLU A 66 7.78 14.68 26.12
C GLU A 66 7.61 15.94 26.98
N ASP A 67 8.26 17.05 26.59
CA ASP A 67 8.11 18.37 27.22
C ASP A 67 6.82 19.11 26.80
N GLY A 68 5.99 18.47 25.96
CA GLY A 68 4.77 19.02 25.41
C GLY A 68 4.99 19.94 24.21
N SER A 69 6.23 20.18 23.78
CA SER A 69 6.50 20.99 22.60
C SER A 69 6.07 20.26 21.33
N MET A 70 5.59 21.06 20.37
CA MET A 70 5.14 20.57 19.07
C MET A 70 6.17 20.89 18.00
N VAL A 71 6.41 19.92 17.14
CA VAL A 71 7.36 20.01 16.04
C VAL A 71 6.65 19.59 14.75
N ARG A 72 6.50 20.50 13.81
CA ARG A 72 5.84 20.24 12.52
C ARG A 72 6.84 19.65 11.53
N VAL A 73 6.44 18.57 10.89
CA VAL A 73 7.24 17.92 9.85
C VAL A 73 7.04 18.64 8.52
N ILE A 74 8.15 18.88 7.82
CA ILE A 74 8.19 19.33 6.44
C ILE A 74 8.86 18.22 5.64
N ALA A 75 8.23 17.82 4.52
CA ALA A 75 8.88 16.93 3.56
C ALA A 75 10.01 17.70 2.87
N ALA A 76 11.26 17.32 3.16
CA ALA A 76 12.42 17.98 2.59
C ALA A 76 12.48 17.72 1.08
N PRO A 77 12.90 18.70 0.26
CA PRO A 77 13.27 18.44 -1.12
C PRO A 77 14.41 17.41 -1.21
N GLN A 78 14.22 16.40 -2.06
CA GLN A 78 15.23 15.38 -2.33
C GLN A 78 15.29 15.08 -3.84
N PRO A 79 16.38 14.48 -4.34
CA PRO A 79 16.45 14.01 -5.71
C PRO A 79 15.31 13.03 -6.01
N VAL A 80 14.55 13.33 -7.07
CA VAL A 80 13.47 12.49 -7.61
C VAL A 80 13.50 12.52 -9.12
N LEU A 81 12.98 11.47 -9.74
CA LEU A 81 12.59 11.50 -11.14
C LEU A 81 11.14 11.95 -11.24
N VAL A 82 10.90 12.98 -12.05
CA VAL A 82 9.57 13.46 -12.43
C VAL A 82 9.25 12.91 -13.81
N ILE A 83 8.15 12.15 -13.88
CA ILE A 83 7.70 11.47 -15.09
C ILE A 83 6.45 12.17 -15.61
N THR A 84 6.49 12.65 -16.85
CA THR A 84 5.34 13.23 -17.55
C THR A 84 5.09 12.51 -18.87
N HIS A 85 3.87 12.59 -19.39
CA HIS A 85 3.59 12.06 -20.72
C HIS A 85 4.16 12.99 -21.80
N CYS A 86 4.51 12.43 -22.96
CA CYS A 86 4.86 13.24 -24.12
C CYS A 86 3.62 13.97 -24.64
N GLN A 87 3.70 15.28 -24.86
CA GLN A 87 2.58 16.07 -25.40
C GLN A 87 2.37 15.85 -26.91
N HIS A 88 3.37 15.36 -27.64
CA HIS A 88 3.32 15.17 -29.09
C HIS A 88 2.88 13.76 -29.50
N HIS A 89 3.34 12.74 -28.78
CA HIS A 89 3.16 11.33 -29.17
C HIS A 89 2.46 10.48 -28.09
N GLY A 90 2.25 11.03 -26.90
CA GLY A 90 1.67 10.32 -25.75
C GLY A 90 0.33 10.89 -25.32
N THR A 91 -0.27 10.21 -24.35
CA THR A 91 -1.53 10.62 -23.71
C THR A 91 -1.36 10.59 -22.19
N PRO A 92 -2.20 11.30 -21.41
CA PRO A 92 -2.20 11.18 -19.95
C PRO A 92 -2.37 9.74 -19.45
N PHE A 93 -3.04 8.87 -20.21
CA PHE A 93 -3.22 7.47 -19.87
C PHE A 93 -1.90 6.68 -19.84
N ASP A 94 -0.84 7.15 -20.49
CA ASP A 94 0.48 6.53 -20.44
C ASP A 94 1.09 6.62 -19.03
N LEU A 95 0.76 7.65 -18.24
CA LEU A 95 1.14 7.73 -16.83
C LEU A 95 0.43 6.65 -16.02
N THR A 96 -0.83 6.34 -16.31
CA THR A 96 -1.54 5.23 -15.67
C THR A 96 -0.87 3.89 -15.97
N ARG A 97 -0.46 3.66 -17.22
CA ARG A 97 0.30 2.46 -17.61
C ARG A 97 1.65 2.39 -16.89
N ALA A 98 2.34 3.52 -16.78
CA ALA A 98 3.61 3.62 -16.06
C ALA A 98 3.44 3.28 -14.58
N ALA A 99 2.45 3.88 -13.92
CA ALA A 99 2.12 3.60 -12.52
C ALA A 99 1.79 2.12 -12.30
N TYR A 100 1.06 1.48 -13.21
CA TYR A 100 0.80 0.03 -13.17
C TYR A 100 2.11 -0.78 -13.20
N HIS A 101 3.02 -0.49 -14.13
CA HIS A 101 4.29 -1.20 -14.25
C HIS A 101 5.24 -0.95 -13.06
N LEU A 102 5.26 0.26 -12.52
CA LEU A 102 6.03 0.61 -11.32
C LEU A 102 5.47 -0.08 -10.07
N GLY A 103 4.14 -0.09 -9.94
CA GLY A 103 3.44 -0.80 -8.87
C GLY A 103 3.71 -2.30 -8.87
N ASN A 104 3.71 -2.95 -10.04
CA ASN A 104 4.07 -4.37 -10.18
C ASN A 104 5.53 -4.68 -9.77
N ARG A 105 6.38 -3.66 -9.67
CA ARG A 105 7.77 -3.76 -9.21
C ARG A 105 7.94 -3.31 -7.75
N HIS A 106 6.84 -2.98 -7.07
CA HIS A 106 6.84 -2.45 -5.70
C HIS A 106 7.69 -1.19 -5.52
N VAL A 107 7.76 -0.35 -6.56
CA VAL A 107 8.49 0.93 -6.51
C VAL A 107 7.65 1.94 -5.71
N PRO A 108 8.22 2.59 -4.67
CA PRO A 108 7.58 3.74 -4.04
C PRO A 108 7.30 4.83 -5.08
N ILE A 109 6.04 5.22 -5.21
CA ILE A 109 5.59 6.16 -6.25
C ILE A 109 4.65 7.19 -5.66
N GLU A 110 4.90 8.46 -5.95
CA GLU A 110 3.93 9.52 -5.71
C GLU A 110 3.11 9.72 -6.98
N LEU A 111 1.79 9.71 -6.83
CA LEU A 111 0.85 9.86 -7.92
C LEU A 111 0.30 11.28 -7.93
N GLN A 112 0.44 11.97 -9.07
CA GLN A 112 -0.25 13.22 -9.34
C GLN A 112 -1.03 13.09 -10.66
N PRO A 113 -2.06 13.92 -10.90
CA PRO A 113 -2.87 13.83 -12.12
C PRO A 113 -2.07 14.06 -13.41
N ASP A 114 -1.01 14.84 -13.34
CA ASP A 114 -0.21 15.30 -14.47
C ASP A 114 1.22 14.73 -14.50
N HIS A 115 1.68 14.12 -13.40
CA HIS A 115 3.02 13.54 -13.30
C HIS A 115 3.12 12.44 -12.25
N LEU A 116 4.22 11.68 -12.31
CA LEU A 116 4.61 10.73 -11.27
C LEU A 116 5.95 11.15 -10.70
N LYS A 117 6.21 10.83 -9.43
CA LYS A 117 7.56 10.89 -8.86
C LYS A 117 8.00 9.53 -8.35
N ILE A 118 9.28 9.22 -8.57
CA ILE A 118 9.98 8.07 -7.98
C ILE A 118 11.38 8.51 -7.54
N GLU A 119 12.04 7.69 -6.72
CA GLU A 119 13.45 7.89 -6.40
C GLU A 119 14.35 7.66 -7.63
N PRO A 120 15.55 8.26 -7.68
CA PRO A 120 16.47 8.08 -8.80
C PRO A 120 16.89 6.62 -9.00
N ASP A 121 16.45 6.05 -10.12
CA ASP A 121 16.84 4.73 -10.59
C ASP A 121 16.99 4.77 -12.13
N HIS A 122 18.20 4.51 -12.61
CA HIS A 122 18.52 4.56 -14.04
C HIS A 122 17.83 3.46 -14.84
N VAL A 123 17.64 2.27 -14.27
CA VAL A 123 16.98 1.14 -14.94
C VAL A 123 15.50 1.46 -15.12
N LEU A 124 14.86 2.00 -14.08
CA LEU A 124 13.46 2.44 -14.17
C LEU A 124 13.33 3.63 -15.12
N ALA A 125 14.27 4.58 -15.11
CA ALA A 125 14.27 5.71 -16.03
C ALA A 125 14.32 5.25 -17.49
N ASP A 126 15.18 4.28 -17.82
CA ASP A 126 15.30 3.76 -19.20
C ASP A 126 14.05 2.98 -19.62
N MET A 127 13.46 2.20 -18.72
CA MET A 127 12.17 1.55 -18.96
C MET A 127 11.08 2.59 -19.28
N LEU A 128 10.97 3.66 -18.49
CA LEU A 128 9.97 4.70 -18.66
C LEU A 128 10.18 5.50 -19.96
N ARG A 129 11.44 5.77 -20.33
CA ARG A 129 11.77 6.38 -21.62
C ARG A 129 11.43 5.47 -22.79
N ALA A 130 11.62 4.16 -22.67
CA ALA A 130 11.21 3.19 -23.69
C ALA A 130 9.67 3.12 -23.84
N MET A 131 8.92 3.53 -22.82
CA MET A 131 7.47 3.75 -22.88
C MET A 131 7.09 5.13 -23.47
N HIS A 132 8.04 5.89 -24.02
CA HIS A 132 7.88 7.24 -24.58
C HIS A 132 7.46 8.31 -23.55
N LEU A 133 7.76 8.10 -22.28
CA LEU A 133 7.58 9.10 -21.23
C LEU A 133 8.79 10.04 -21.14
N ILE A 134 8.53 11.26 -20.68
CA ILE A 134 9.57 12.24 -20.37
C ILE A 134 9.98 12.02 -18.91
N VAL A 135 11.27 11.83 -18.66
CA VAL A 135 11.82 11.56 -17.33
C VAL A 135 12.90 12.59 -17.02
N ASN A 136 12.63 13.47 -16.06
CA ASN A 136 13.54 14.54 -15.65
C ASN A 136 13.89 14.42 -14.17
N GLU A 137 15.16 14.57 -13.83
CA GLU A 137 15.59 14.65 -12.44
C GLU A 137 15.31 16.05 -11.87
N GLN A 138 14.75 16.11 -10.66
CA GLN A 138 14.46 17.35 -9.95
C GLN A 138 14.70 17.16 -8.45
N ASN A 139 14.90 18.26 -7.72
CA ASN A 139 14.98 18.25 -6.26
C ASN A 139 13.66 18.76 -5.68
N LEU A 140 12.77 17.84 -5.30
CA LEU A 140 11.40 18.14 -4.87
C LEU A 140 11.00 17.32 -3.64
N PRO A 141 10.03 17.77 -2.83
CA PRO A 141 9.43 16.92 -1.80
C PRO A 141 8.82 15.67 -2.42
N PHE A 142 9.00 14.54 -1.74
CA PHE A 142 8.55 13.23 -2.21
C PHE A 142 7.59 12.58 -1.22
N GLU A 143 6.34 12.37 -1.61
CA GLU A 143 5.27 11.81 -0.79
C GLU A 143 4.66 10.59 -1.48
N PRO A 144 5.38 9.46 -1.57
CA PRO A 144 4.87 8.28 -2.24
C PRO A 144 3.65 7.71 -1.52
N GLU A 145 2.78 7.08 -2.29
CA GLU A 145 1.58 6.43 -1.80
C GLU A 145 1.92 5.38 -0.74
N GLY A 146 1.06 5.28 0.28
CA GLY A 146 1.17 4.18 1.24
C GLY A 146 0.92 2.84 0.54
N GLY A 147 1.67 1.80 0.90
CA GLY A 147 1.41 0.46 0.37
C GLY A 147 -0.04 0.03 0.69
N ALA A 148 -0.63 -0.82 -0.15
CA ALA A 148 -2.03 -1.25 -0.03
C ALA A 148 -2.39 -1.88 1.34
N TYR A 149 -1.39 -2.34 2.09
CA TYR A 149 -1.54 -2.95 3.41
C TYR A 149 -1.20 -2.02 4.58
N ALA A 150 -0.74 -0.79 4.31
CA ALA A 150 -0.41 0.20 5.35
C ALA A 150 -1.66 0.85 5.98
N ALA A 151 -2.84 0.68 5.38
CA ALA A 151 -4.10 1.27 5.83
C ALA A 151 -4.64 0.75 7.19
N GLY A 152 -3.89 -0.09 7.91
CA GLY A 152 -4.33 -0.75 9.15
C GLY A 152 -4.00 -0.06 10.47
N HIS A 153 -3.27 1.07 10.50
CA HIS A 153 -2.76 1.64 11.76
C HIS A 153 -3.37 2.99 12.18
N GLY A 154 -4.40 3.46 11.48
CA GLY A 154 -5.14 4.69 11.81
C GLY A 154 -6.49 4.49 12.53
N GLY A 155 -6.89 3.25 12.82
CA GLY A 155 -8.15 2.93 13.51
C GLY A 155 -7.94 1.76 14.46
N GLY A 156 -8.15 1.99 15.76
CA GLY A 156 -7.93 0.98 16.78
C GLY A 156 -8.87 -0.22 16.64
N HIS A 157 -8.35 -1.35 16.16
CA HIS A 157 -8.89 -2.68 16.45
C HIS A 157 -7.73 -3.66 16.63
N HIS A 158 -7.37 -3.93 17.89
CA HIS A 158 -6.56 -5.08 18.26
C HIS A 158 -7.36 -6.35 17.96
N HIS A 159 -7.12 -6.99 16.81
CA HIS A 159 -7.51 -8.38 16.64
C HIS A 159 -6.43 -9.26 17.25
N GLY A 160 -6.74 -9.81 18.42
CA GLY A 160 -5.95 -10.82 19.09
C GLY A 160 -5.71 -12.02 18.17
N GLY A 161 -4.46 -12.47 18.13
CA GLY A 161 -4.09 -13.70 17.43
C GLY A 161 -4.67 -14.90 18.16
N HIS A 162 -5.59 -15.61 17.51
CA HIS A 162 -5.94 -16.98 17.85
C HIS A 162 -5.07 -17.93 17.02
N GLY A 163 -3.97 -18.38 17.62
CA GLY A 163 -3.25 -19.56 17.16
C GLY A 163 -4.02 -20.81 17.57
N HIS A 164 -4.52 -21.57 16.60
CA HIS A 164 -5.06 -22.90 16.83
C HIS A 164 -4.01 -23.95 16.42
N SER A 165 -3.28 -24.46 17.41
CA SER A 165 -2.58 -25.74 17.35
C SER A 165 -3.60 -26.86 17.56
N HIS A 166 -3.76 -27.76 16.59
CA HIS A 166 -4.47 -29.02 16.78
C HIS A 166 -3.48 -30.18 16.68
N ASP A 167 -3.16 -30.72 17.85
CA ASP A 167 -2.56 -32.03 18.05
C ASP A 167 -3.70 -33.02 18.24
N HIS A 168 -3.73 -34.13 17.48
CA HIS A 168 -4.63 -35.25 17.74
C HIS A 168 -3.97 -36.58 17.37
N ASP A 169 -3.45 -37.24 18.40
CA ASP A 169 -3.37 -38.70 18.49
C ASP A 169 -4.77 -39.32 18.58
N HIS A 170 -4.98 -40.48 17.94
CA HIS A 170 -5.37 -41.75 18.59
C HIS A 170 -5.82 -42.82 17.56
N GLU A 171 -5.33 -44.04 17.80
CA GLU A 171 -5.73 -45.31 17.20
C GLU A 171 -7.22 -45.66 17.41
N HIS A 172 -7.78 -46.53 16.57
CA HIS A 172 -8.39 -47.82 16.95
C HIS A 172 -8.94 -48.54 15.70
N GLY A 173 -8.62 -49.82 15.55
CA GLY A 173 -9.13 -50.67 14.47
C GLY A 173 -10.53 -51.22 14.74
N HIS A 174 -11.14 -51.83 13.71
CA HIS A 174 -11.86 -53.10 13.76
C HIS A 174 -12.21 -53.53 12.31
N ALA A 175 -12.01 -54.82 12.04
CA ALA A 175 -12.27 -55.50 10.77
C ALA A 175 -13.73 -55.98 10.67
N HIS A 176 -14.25 -56.15 9.45
CA HIS A 176 -15.18 -57.24 9.10
C HIS A 176 -15.16 -57.56 7.59
N ASP A 177 -15.11 -58.87 7.32
CA ASP A 177 -15.38 -59.68 6.11
C ASP A 177 -16.78 -59.47 5.48
N HIS A 178 -17.20 -59.95 4.30
CA HIS A 178 -16.75 -60.85 3.21
C HIS A 178 -17.65 -60.53 1.98
N GLY A 179 -17.23 -60.87 0.74
CA GLY A 179 -18.19 -61.00 -0.38
C GLY A 179 -17.56 -61.11 -1.78
N HIS A 180 -17.63 -62.30 -2.39
CA HIS A 180 -16.97 -62.72 -3.63
C HIS A 180 -17.72 -62.35 -4.94
N ASP A 181 -16.91 -62.16 -6.00
CA ASP A 181 -17.09 -62.55 -7.43
C ASP A 181 -18.14 -61.84 -8.32
N HIS A 182 -18.02 -61.68 -9.65
CA HIS A 182 -17.11 -62.09 -10.74
C HIS A 182 -17.20 -61.02 -11.87
N GLY A 183 -16.21 -60.89 -12.77
CA GLY A 183 -16.50 -60.43 -14.15
C GLY A 183 -15.47 -59.59 -14.93
N HIS A 184 -14.52 -60.29 -15.56
CA HIS A 184 -13.89 -60.07 -16.87
C HIS A 184 -13.18 -58.76 -17.31
N ALA A 185 -11.91 -59.00 -17.68
CA ALA A 185 -11.18 -58.55 -18.88
C ALA A 185 -10.24 -57.33 -18.75
N HIS A 186 -8.95 -57.63 -18.83
CA HIS A 186 -7.83 -56.70 -18.99
C HIS A 186 -7.37 -56.65 -20.45
N THR A 187 -7.28 -55.45 -21.03
CA THR A 187 -6.22 -54.95 -21.94
C THR A 187 -6.58 -53.46 -22.15
N GLU A 188 -5.78 -52.43 -21.92
CA GLU A 188 -4.33 -52.16 -22.04
C GLU A 188 -3.91 -51.03 -21.06
N VAL A 189 -2.60 -50.86 -20.83
CA VAL A 189 -1.94 -49.77 -20.05
C VAL A 189 -0.70 -49.33 -20.86
N PRO A 190 -0.16 -48.09 -20.82
CA PRO A 190 -0.67 -46.78 -20.35
C PRO A 190 -0.48 -45.61 -21.35
N ALA A 191 -1.17 -44.49 -21.15
CA ALA A 191 -0.62 -43.17 -21.44
C ALA A 191 -1.01 -42.20 -20.32
N ALA A 192 -0.01 -41.62 -19.66
CA ALA A 192 -0.17 -40.67 -18.58
C ALA A 192 -0.81 -39.36 -19.09
N ALA A 193 -1.98 -39.01 -18.57
CA ALA A 193 -2.60 -37.70 -18.75
C ALA A 193 -2.69 -37.00 -17.39
N ALA A 194 -2.05 -35.84 -17.31
CA ALA A 194 -1.97 -34.98 -16.14
C ALA A 194 -3.35 -34.47 -15.69
N THR A 195 -3.55 -34.40 -14.38
CA THR A 195 -4.76 -33.90 -13.72
C THR A 195 -4.95 -32.40 -13.98
N PRO A 196 -6.14 -31.93 -14.38
CA PRO A 196 -6.44 -30.51 -14.43
C PRO A 196 -6.58 -29.94 -13.00
N PRO A 197 -6.08 -28.73 -12.72
CA PRO A 197 -6.24 -28.13 -11.40
C PRO A 197 -7.71 -27.88 -11.08
N ALA A 198 -8.08 -28.11 -9.82
CA ALA A 198 -9.44 -27.93 -9.31
C ALA A 198 -9.93 -26.49 -9.50
N ARG A 199 -11.14 -26.36 -10.06
CA ARG A 199 -11.87 -25.08 -10.13
C ARG A 199 -12.07 -24.54 -8.71
N GLY A 200 -11.50 -23.37 -8.43
CA GLY A 200 -11.74 -22.63 -7.19
C GLY A 200 -13.23 -22.32 -7.01
N ARG A 201 -13.69 -22.36 -5.75
CA ARG A 201 -15.06 -22.04 -5.35
C ARG A 201 -15.49 -20.68 -5.90
N THR A 202 -16.58 -20.66 -6.65
CA THR A 202 -17.30 -19.44 -7.01
C THR A 202 -17.92 -18.83 -5.75
N VAL A 203 -17.48 -17.62 -5.38
CA VAL A 203 -18.14 -16.83 -4.35
C VAL A 203 -19.32 -16.11 -4.99
N SER A 204 -20.54 -16.51 -4.63
CA SER A 204 -21.76 -15.82 -5.04
C SER A 204 -21.87 -14.51 -4.27
N ILE A 205 -21.67 -13.37 -4.95
CA ILE A 205 -21.95 -12.04 -4.40
C ILE A 205 -23.43 -11.73 -4.70
N PRO A 206 -24.32 -11.59 -3.70
CA PRO A 206 -25.68 -11.15 -3.95
C PRO A 206 -25.66 -9.68 -4.36
N VAL A 207 -25.97 -9.39 -5.62
CA VAL A 207 -26.24 -8.04 -6.10
C VAL A 207 -27.68 -7.70 -5.71
N VAL A 208 -27.85 -6.81 -4.74
CA VAL A 208 -29.15 -6.16 -4.50
C VAL A 208 -29.25 -5.02 -5.52
N ALA A 209 -30.06 -5.22 -6.56
CA ALA A 209 -30.37 -4.16 -7.51
C ALA A 209 -31.14 -3.05 -6.78
N GLN A 210 -30.52 -1.89 -6.63
CA GLN A 210 -31.26 -0.68 -6.26
C GLN A 210 -32.10 -0.25 -7.48
N GLY A 211 -33.41 -0.13 -7.25
CA GLY A 211 -34.40 0.18 -8.26
C GLY A 211 -34.04 1.43 -9.07
N HIS A 212 -34.26 1.33 -10.38
CA HIS A 212 -34.08 2.41 -11.33
C HIS A 212 -35.07 3.56 -11.01
N VAL A 213 -34.57 4.78 -10.81
CA VAL A 213 -35.42 5.97 -10.68
C VAL A 213 -35.73 6.47 -12.09
N HIS A 214 -36.97 6.29 -12.55
CA HIS A 214 -37.43 6.90 -13.79
C HIS A 214 -37.54 8.42 -13.60
N GLY A 215 -36.69 9.17 -14.31
CA GLY A 215 -36.90 10.61 -14.51
C GLY A 215 -38.14 10.85 -15.39
N PRO A 216 -38.85 11.98 -15.22
CA PRO A 216 -40.20 12.20 -15.75
C PRO A 216 -40.37 12.24 -17.29
N ASN A 217 -39.38 11.85 -18.09
CA ASN A 217 -39.42 11.93 -19.57
C ASN A 217 -39.04 10.62 -20.31
N CYS A 218 -39.13 9.45 -19.70
CA CYS A 218 -38.86 8.19 -20.41
C CYS A 218 -40.13 7.64 -21.07
N ASN A 219 -40.30 7.89 -22.37
CA ASN A 219 -41.37 7.34 -23.21
C ASN A 219 -40.95 5.99 -23.79
N HIS A 220 -41.61 4.89 -23.39
CA HIS A 220 -41.60 3.64 -24.15
C HIS A 220 -43.00 3.05 -24.16
N ASP A 221 -43.63 3.09 -25.33
CA ASP A 221 -44.85 2.37 -25.66
C ASP A 221 -44.60 0.85 -25.66
N HIS A 222 -45.61 0.11 -25.20
CA HIS A 222 -45.64 -1.36 -25.12
C HIS A 222 -45.79 -2.03 -26.49
#